data_AF-X1BUM5-F1
#
_entry.id   AF-X1BUM5-F1
#
_cell.length_a   1.000
_cell.length_b   1.000
_cell.length_c   1.000
_cell.angle_alpha   90.00
_cell.angle_beta   90.00
_cell.angle_gamma   90.00
#
_symmetry.space_group_name_H-M   'P 1'
#
loop_
_entity.id
_entity.type
_entity.pdbx_description
1 polymer ?
#
loop_
_entity_poly.entity_id
_entity_poly.type
_entity_poly.pdbx_seq_one_letter_code
_entity_poly.pdbx_strand_id
1 'polypeptide(L)' 'GESDRQIEAIWRGIDEVLRSKGVMPHHKEGTPDSGWLLGDFEAVIVHIFGSTERDYYQLDKLWDKAIPVVRIQ' A
#
# COMPACT_ATOMS: atom_id res chain seq x y z
N GLY A 1 -0.05 7.41 5.64
CA GLY A 1 -1.15 7.57 6.62
C GLY A 1 -0.54 8.02 7.92
N GLU A 2 -1.22 8.87 8.68
CA GLU A 2 -0.68 9.39 9.96
C GLU A 2 -1.00 8.48 11.15
N SER A 3 -1.84 7.46 10.97
CA SER A 3 -2.16 6.48 12.03
C SER A 3 -2.45 5.09 11.49
N ASP A 4 -2.28 4.08 12.34
CA ASP A 4 -2.60 2.68 12.09
C ASP A 4 -4.04 2.51 11.61
N ARG A 5 -4.97 3.26 12.21
CA ARG A 5 -6.39 3.29 11.81
C ARG A 5 -6.58 3.75 10.37
N GLN A 6 -5.78 4.73 9.91
CA GLN A 6 -5.85 5.20 8.54
C GLN A 6 -5.26 4.17 7.57
N ILE A 7 -4.16 3.51 7.93
CA ILE A 7 -3.58 2.42 7.13
C ILE A 7 -4.61 1.30 6.96
N GLU A 8 -5.24 0.89 8.05
CA GLU A 8 -6.30 -0.13 8.04
C GLU A 8 -7.49 0.30 7.18
N ALA A 9 -7.96 1.55 7.32
CA ALA A 9 -9.07 2.07 6.52
C ALA A 9 -8.77 2.08 5.02
N ILE A 10 -7.55 2.49 4.62
CA ILE A 10 -7.11 2.46 3.23
C ILE A 10 -7.09 1.01 2.71
N TRP A 11 -6.49 0.09 3.47
CA TRP A 11 -6.46 -1.33 3.09
C TRP A 11 -7.85 -1.90 2.90
N ARG A 12 -8.76 -1.66 3.86
CA ARG A 12 -10.15 -2.15 3.78
C ARG A 12 -10.87 -1.60 2.55
N GLY A 13 -10.71 -0.31 2.25
CA GLY A 13 -11.32 0.30 1.06
C GLY A 13 -10.82 -0.31 -0.26
N ILE A 14 -9.52 -0.57 -0.37
CA ILE A 14 -8.93 -1.23 -1.54
C ILE A 14 -9.45 -2.67 -1.66
N ASP A 15 -9.36 -3.44 -0.58
CA ASP A 15 -9.73 -4.86 -0.53
C ASP A 15 -11.23 -5.06 -0.82
N GLU A 16 -12.11 -4.22 -0.27
CA GLU A 16 -13.55 -4.26 -0.53
C GLU A 16 -13.88 -4.03 -2.01
N VAL A 17 -13.30 -2.97 -2.60
CA VAL A 17 -13.53 -2.64 -4.01
C VAL A 17 -13.00 -3.73 -4.93
N LEU A 18 -11.80 -4.26 -4.68
CA LEU A 18 -11.20 -5.30 -5.51
C LEU A 18 -11.94 -6.63 -5.39
N ARG A 19 -12.35 -7.02 -4.16
CA ARG A 19 -13.18 -8.21 -3.95
C ARG A 19 -14.50 -8.13 -4.68
N SER A 20 -15.14 -6.95 -4.71
CA SER A 20 -16.40 -6.75 -5.46
C SER A 20 -16.24 -7.00 -6.97
N LYS A 21 -15.00 -6.92 -7.48
CA LYS A 21 -14.63 -7.19 -8.88
C LYS A 21 -14.03 -8.59 -9.09
N GLY A 22 -14.05 -9.45 -8.07
CA GLY A 22 -13.48 -10.79 -8.12
C GLY A 22 -11.96 -10.84 -8.05
N VAL A 23 -11.30 -9.72 -7.70
CA VAL A 23 -9.85 -9.65 -7.53
C VAL A 23 -9.50 -9.85 -6.06
N MET A 24 -8.65 -10.83 -5.78
CA MET A 24 -8.21 -11.18 -4.43
C MET A 24 -6.70 -10.96 -4.34
N PRO A 25 -6.17 -10.50 -3.19
CA PRO A 25 -4.73 -10.45 -3.01
C PRO A 25 -4.16 -11.87 -3.03
N HIS A 26 -3.12 -12.08 -3.83
CA HIS A 26 -2.33 -13.30 -3.85
C HIS A 26 -1.55 -13.43 -2.53
N HIS A 27 -0.96 -12.33 -2.06
CA HIS A 27 -0.27 -12.29 -0.78
C HIS A 27 -0.54 -10.98 -0.04
N LYS A 28 -0.49 -11.04 1.30
CA LYS A 28 -0.60 -9.87 2.17
C LYS A 28 0.46 -9.98 3.26
N GLU A 29 1.24 -8.91 3.42
CA GLU A 29 2.25 -8.78 4.46
C GLU A 29 2.06 -7.51 5.28
N GLY A 30 2.63 -7.54 6.49
CA GLY A 30 2.57 -6.42 7.42
C GLY A 30 1.21 -6.28 8.10
N THR A 31 1.20 -5.38 9.08
CA THR A 31 0.03 -5.09 9.90
C THR A 31 -0.05 -3.58 10.18
N PRO A 32 -1.25 -3.02 10.39
CA PRO A 32 -1.38 -1.59 10.65
C PRO A 32 -0.53 -1.08 11.82
N ASP A 33 -0.37 -1.87 12.88
CA ASP A 33 0.48 -1.58 14.05
C ASP A 33 1.98 -1.60 13.74
N SER A 34 2.40 -2.31 12.68
CA SER A 34 3.77 -2.24 12.19
C SER A 34 4.06 -0.98 11.36
N GLY A 35 3.04 -0.14 11.12
CA GLY A 35 3.15 1.08 10.32
C GLY A 35 3.22 0.83 8.80
N TRP A 36 3.13 -0.41 8.33
CA TRP A 36 3.11 -0.72 6.91
C TRP A 36 2.25 -1.92 6.56
N LEU A 37 1.77 -1.95 5.33
CA LEU A 37 1.03 -3.06 4.77
C LEU A 37 1.34 -3.20 3.28
N LEU A 38 1.57 -4.43 2.83
CA LEU A 38 1.77 -4.78 1.43
C LEU A 38 0.66 -5.72 0.96
N GLY A 39 0.04 -5.38 -0.16
CA GLY A 39 -0.88 -6.25 -0.88
C GLY A 39 -0.32 -6.58 -2.26
N ASP A 40 -0.07 -7.86 -2.50
CA ASP A 40 0.33 -8.40 -3.79
C ASP A 40 -0.89 -8.93 -4.53
N PHE A 41 -1.16 -8.37 -5.72
CA PHE A 41 -2.23 -8.78 -6.63
C PHE A 41 -1.66 -9.34 -7.95
N GLU A 42 -0.46 -9.90 -7.92
CA GLU A 42 0.32 -10.46 -9.04
C GLU A 42 0.77 -9.41 -10.08
N ALA A 43 -0.19 -8.73 -10.70
CA ALA A 43 0.08 -7.70 -11.71
C ALA A 43 0.42 -6.34 -11.09
N VAL A 44 -0.03 -6.09 -9.86
CA VAL A 44 0.14 -4.82 -9.14
C VAL A 44 0.45 -5.12 -7.68
N ILE A 45 1.47 -4.45 -7.14
CA ILE A 45 1.81 -4.47 -5.71
C ILE A 45 1.45 -3.11 -5.12
N VAL A 46 0.65 -3.13 -4.05
CA VAL A 46 0.22 -1.95 -3.31
C VAL A 46 0.99 -1.87 -2.00
N HIS A 47 1.70 -0.76 -1.78
CA HIS A 47 2.34 -0.46 -0.51
C HIS A 47 1.60 0.67 0.20
N ILE A 48 1.19 0.44 1.44
CA ILE A 48 0.57 1.45 2.31
C ILE A 48 1.53 1.68 3.48
N PHE A 49 2.04 2.91 3.60
CA PHE A 49 2.98 3.28 4.65
C PHE A 49 2.43 4.36 5.59
N GLY A 50 2.80 4.22 6.85
CA GLY A 50 2.90 5.30 7.81
C GLY A 50 3.95 6.33 7.38
N SER A 51 3.89 7.54 7.92
CA SER A 51 4.89 8.58 7.62
C SER A 51 6.30 8.12 7.98
N THR A 52 6.47 7.54 9.17
CA THR A 52 7.77 7.07 9.68
C THR A 52 8.36 5.98 8.80
N GLU A 53 7.56 4.97 8.44
CA GLU A 53 8.03 3.84 7.63
C GLU A 53 8.34 4.29 6.20
N ARG A 54 7.55 5.21 5.62
CA ARG A 54 7.85 5.77 4.30
C ARG A 54 9.19 6.50 4.29
N ASP A 55 9.46 7.30 5.32
CA ASP A 55 10.71 8.05 5.45
C ASP A 55 11.92 7.14 5.72
N TYR A 56 11.70 6.01 6.41
CA TYR A 56 12.71 5.00 6.67
C TYR A 56 13.07 4.18 5.42
N TYR A 57 12.06 3.61 4.73
CA TYR A 57 12.29 2.72 3.59
C TYR A 57 12.64 3.46 2.30
N GLN A 58 12.19 4.71 2.15
CA GLN A 58 12.52 5.58 1.01
C GLN A 58 12.35 4.92 -0.36
N LEU A 59 11.27 4.13 -0.55
CA LEU A 59 11.04 3.43 -1.81
C LEU A 59 10.98 4.38 -3.01
N ASP A 60 10.57 5.63 -2.79
CA ASP A 60 10.60 6.68 -3.83
C ASP A 60 12.01 6.86 -4.44
N LYS A 61 13.09 6.61 -3.68
CA LYS A 61 14.47 6.61 -4.19
C LYS A 61 14.82 5.36 -4.98
N LEU A 62 14.28 4.20 -4.60
CA LEU A 62 14.50 2.95 -5.32
C LEU A 62 13.89 3.01 -6.73
N TRP A 63 12.76 3.71 -6.86
CA TRP A 63 12.00 3.85 -8.10
C TRP A 63 12.25 5.18 -8.82
N ASP A 64 13.37 5.85 -8.55
CA ASP A 64 13.69 7.18 -9.09
C ASP A 64 13.69 7.26 -10.63
N LYS A 65 14.02 6.14 -11.29
CA LYS A 65 14.02 5.98 -12.75
C LYS A 65 12.72 5.44 -13.32
N ALA A 66 11.76 5.05 -12.48
CA ALA A 66 10.46 4.61 -12.95
C ALA A 66 9.63 5.80 -13.44
N ILE A 67 8.78 5.58 -14.45
CA ILE A 67 7.89 6.61 -14.96
C ILE A 67 6.64 6.67 -14.07
N PRO A 68 6.39 7.76 -13.33
CA PRO A 68 5.18 7.87 -12.53
C PRO A 68 3.96 7.94 -13.46
N VAL A 69 3.05 6.97 -13.36
CA VAL A 69 1.85 6.92 -14.21
C VAL A 69 0.77 7.88 -13.69
N VAL A 70 0.60 7.97 -12.36
CA VAL A 70 -0.35 8.86 -11.69
C VAL A 70 0.24 9.29 -10.34
N ARG A 71 0.08 10.56 -9.97
CA ARG A 71 0.37 11.07 -8.63
C ARG A 71 -0.83 11.88 -8.13
N ILE A 72 -1.41 11.45 -7.02
CA ILE A 72 -2.52 12.13 -6.35
C ILE A 72 -1.97 12.75 -5.06
N GLN A 73 -2.26 14.02 -4.83
CA GLN A 73 -1.90 14.77 -3.61
C GLN A 73 -3.13 15.00 -2.74
#